data_AF-A0A0M0K418-F1
#
_entry.id   AF-A0A0M0K418-F1
#
_cell.length_a   1.000
_cell.length_b   1.000
_cell.length_c   1.000
_cell.angle_alpha   90.00
_cell.angle_beta   90.00
_cell.angle_gamma   90.00
#
_symmetry.space_group_name_H-M   'P 1'
#
loop_
_entity.id
_entity.type
_entity.pdbx_description
1 polymer ?
#
loop_
_entity_poly.entity_id
_entity_poly.type
_entity_poly.pdbx_seq_one_letter_code
_entity_poly.pdbx_strand_id
1 'polypeptide(L)'
;MRVVDVVGPPPDVETVPDLKVALAELDQQIGLEEVKKQVHCLIELARVNYQREVRCEPLHMLPLNRLFLGNPGTGKTSIAKVYGRILKGLGYLSDGSVEVRTPSDLIASAVGGTEEKTAALLEICKGKVLVIDEAYALHEGMYGARAIDTIVSKVHNAPGEDIAVLLLGYEAPLSAAVRR
;
A
#
# COMPACT_ATOMS: atom_id res chain seq x y z
N MET A 1 -14.89 -30.23 -21.30
CA MET A 1 -14.72 -28.82 -20.93
C MET A 1 -14.26 -28.82 -19.47
N ARG A 2 -13.03 -28.37 -19.19
CA ARG A 2 -12.42 -28.42 -17.85
C ARG A 2 -12.43 -26.99 -17.30
N VAL A 3 -13.15 -26.77 -16.20
CA VAL A 3 -13.00 -25.53 -15.43
C VAL A 3 -11.65 -25.67 -14.73
N VAL A 4 -10.66 -24.88 -15.16
CA VAL A 4 -9.40 -24.73 -14.45
C VAL A 4 -9.70 -23.75 -13.33
N ASP A 5 -9.35 -24.11 -12.10
CA ASP A 5 -9.49 -23.22 -10.95
C ASP A 5 -8.65 -21.96 -11.19
N VAL A 6 -9.32 -20.83 -11.43
CA VAL A 6 -8.68 -19.55 -11.77
C VAL A 6 -8.33 -18.77 -10.50
N VAL A 7 -8.92 -19.13 -9.35
CA VAL A 7 -8.83 -18.34 -8.11
C VAL A 7 -7.45 -18.50 -7.44
N GLY A 8 -6.77 -19.62 -7.69
CA GLY A 8 -5.48 -19.93 -7.08
C GLY A 8 -5.63 -20.50 -5.65
N PRO A 9 -4.53 -20.67 -4.91
CA PRO A 9 -4.60 -21.18 -3.54
C PRO A 9 -5.28 -20.16 -2.60
N PRO A 10 -5.91 -20.63 -1.52
CA PRO A 10 -6.45 -19.73 -0.51
C PRO A 10 -5.33 -18.84 0.06
N PRO A 11 -5.57 -17.52 0.23
CA PRO A 11 -4.62 -16.59 0.81
C PRO A 11 -4.54 -16.81 2.33
N ASP A 12 -4.00 -17.95 2.72
CA ASP A 12 -3.87 -18.40 4.10
C ASP A 12 -2.40 -18.37 4.52
N VAL A 13 -2.16 -17.83 5.72
CA VAL A 13 -0.86 -17.82 6.38
C VAL A 13 -0.29 -19.23 6.52
N GLU A 14 -1.13 -20.27 6.64
CA GLU A 14 -0.66 -21.65 6.73
C GLU A 14 -0.29 -22.27 5.37
N THR A 15 -0.85 -21.77 4.26
CA THR A 15 -0.61 -22.32 2.91
C THR A 15 0.45 -21.55 2.13
N VAL A 16 0.73 -20.29 2.50
CA VAL A 16 1.70 -19.42 1.84
C VAL A 16 2.90 -19.16 2.76
N PRO A 17 4.05 -19.86 2.58
CA PRO A 17 5.21 -19.72 3.47
C PRO A 17 5.74 -18.29 3.58
N ASP A 18 5.80 -17.55 2.48
CA ASP A 18 6.30 -16.17 2.47
C ASP A 18 5.40 -15.23 3.27
N LEU A 19 4.07 -15.44 3.21
CA LEU A 19 3.10 -14.71 4.01
C LEU A 19 3.28 -15.02 5.50
N LYS A 20 3.49 -16.29 5.85
CA LYS A 20 3.78 -16.72 7.24
C LYS A 20 4.99 -16.03 7.83
N VAL A 21 6.09 -16.02 7.08
CA VAL A 21 7.34 -15.39 7.51
C VAL A 21 7.16 -13.88 7.66
N ALA A 22 6.53 -13.22 6.69
CA ALA A 22 6.31 -11.78 6.75
C ALA A 22 5.36 -11.37 7.89
N LEU A 23 4.28 -12.12 8.14
CA LEU A 23 3.36 -11.84 9.25
C LEU A 23 4.03 -12.04 10.61
N ALA A 24 4.81 -13.12 10.78
CA ALA A 24 5.56 -13.36 12.00
C ALA A 24 6.60 -12.24 12.28
N GLU A 25 7.26 -11.73 11.23
CA GLU A 25 8.18 -10.60 11.35
C GLU A 25 7.46 -9.31 11.75
N LEU A 26 6.25 -9.05 11.21
CA LEU A 26 5.42 -7.92 11.62
C LEU A 26 5.04 -8.02 13.10
N ASP A 27 4.60 -9.19 13.56
CA ASP A 27 4.13 -9.39 14.93
C ASP A 27 5.26 -9.23 15.96
N GLN A 28 6.49 -9.56 15.58
CA GLN A 28 7.70 -9.40 16.41
C GLN A 28 8.17 -7.94 16.57
N GLN A 29 7.75 -7.01 15.70
CA GLN A 29 8.13 -5.60 15.84
C GLN A 29 7.54 -5.00 17.12
N ILE A 30 8.33 -4.24 17.87
CA ILE A 30 7.84 -3.60 19.10
C ILE A 30 6.97 -2.39 18.76
N GLY A 31 5.74 -2.36 19.26
CA GLY A 31 4.77 -1.29 19.03
C GLY A 31 4.00 -1.44 17.73
N LEU A 32 3.49 -0.31 17.22
CA LEU A 32 2.67 -0.23 15.99
C LEU A 32 1.40 -1.10 16.02
N GLU A 33 0.78 -1.22 17.20
CA GLU A 33 -0.38 -2.09 17.42
C GLU A 33 -1.51 -1.83 16.43
N GLU A 34 -1.78 -0.56 16.10
CA GLU A 34 -2.81 -0.25 15.10
C GLU A 34 -2.41 -0.73 13.70
N VAL A 35 -1.15 -0.61 13.31
CA VAL A 35 -0.68 -1.12 12.00
C VAL A 35 -0.84 -2.64 11.95
N LYS A 36 -0.41 -3.36 13.00
CA LYS A 36 -0.56 -4.81 13.10
C LYS A 36 -2.02 -5.22 12.96
N LYS A 37 -2.91 -4.61 13.76
CA LYS A 37 -4.35 -4.86 13.71
C LYS A 37 -4.94 -4.65 12.32
N GLN A 38 -4.54 -3.56 11.66
CA GLN A 38 -4.99 -3.24 10.31
C GLN A 38 -4.51 -4.23 9.26
N VAL A 39 -3.28 -4.75 9.39
CA VAL A 39 -2.74 -5.79 8.50
C VAL A 39 -3.42 -7.14 8.73
N HIS A 40 -3.66 -7.53 9.98
CA HIS A 40 -4.44 -8.75 10.29
C HIS A 40 -5.87 -8.66 9.72
N CYS A 41 -6.53 -7.50 9.85
CA CYS A 41 -7.83 -7.24 9.24
C CYS A 41 -7.80 -7.38 7.70
N LEU A 42 -6.72 -6.92 7.06
CA LEU A 42 -6.52 -7.05 5.61
C LEU A 42 -6.45 -8.52 5.18
N ILE A 43 -5.70 -9.33 5.91
CA ILE A 43 -5.54 -10.77 5.64
C ILE A 43 -6.89 -11.48 5.79
N GLU A 44 -7.65 -11.18 6.85
CA GLU A 44 -8.99 -11.73 7.04
C GLU A 44 -9.95 -11.31 5.91
N LEU A 45 -9.91 -10.04 5.50
CA LEU A 45 -10.73 -9.57 4.38
C LEU A 45 -10.35 -10.26 3.07
N ALA A 46 -9.06 -10.51 2.83
CA ALA A 46 -8.58 -11.27 1.67
C ALA A 46 -9.10 -12.71 1.68
N ARG A 47 -9.12 -13.37 2.86
CA ARG A 47 -9.70 -14.72 3.03
C ARG A 47 -11.21 -14.73 2.76
N VAL A 48 -11.93 -13.72 3.26
CA VAL A 48 -13.37 -13.56 2.98
C VAL A 48 -13.62 -13.36 1.48
N ASN A 49 -12.83 -12.52 0.82
CA ASN A 49 -12.92 -12.29 -0.62
C ASN A 49 -12.63 -13.57 -1.42
N TYR A 50 -11.65 -14.36 -1.02
CA TYR A 50 -11.38 -15.65 -1.65
C TYR A 50 -12.60 -16.58 -1.60
N GLN A 51 -13.25 -16.70 -0.43
CA GLN A 51 -14.44 -17.53 -0.29
C GLN A 51 -15.62 -17.01 -1.12
N ARG A 52 -15.76 -15.68 -1.23
CA ARG A 52 -16.78 -15.03 -2.08
C ARG A 52 -16.53 -15.31 -3.56
N GLU A 53 -15.28 -15.20 -4.02
CA GLU A 53 -14.90 -15.48 -5.40
C GLU A 53 -15.24 -16.93 -5.79
N VAL A 54 -14.90 -17.90 -4.92
CA VAL A 54 -15.24 -19.32 -5.12
C VAL A 54 -16.75 -19.55 -5.22
N ARG A 55 -17.56 -18.70 -4.57
CA ARG A 55 -19.03 -18.74 -4.62
C ARG A 55 -19.63 -17.84 -5.70
N CYS A 56 -18.79 -17.20 -6.52
CA CYS A 56 -19.21 -16.20 -7.51
C CYS A 56 -20.01 -15.04 -6.90
N GLU A 57 -19.66 -14.65 -5.68
CA GLU A 57 -20.28 -13.52 -4.96
C GLU A 57 -19.47 -12.23 -5.17
N PRO A 58 -20.12 -11.05 -5.11
CA PRO A 58 -19.40 -9.78 -5.20
C PRO A 58 -18.33 -9.63 -4.11
N LEU A 59 -17.12 -9.24 -4.51
CA LEU A 59 -16.00 -9.00 -3.62
C LEU A 59 -16.16 -7.70 -2.83
N HIS A 60 -15.60 -7.68 -1.62
CA HIS A 60 -15.39 -6.44 -0.90
C HIS A 60 -14.20 -5.68 -1.48
N MET A 61 -14.31 -4.36 -1.52
CA MET A 61 -13.15 -3.50 -1.81
C MET A 61 -12.09 -3.73 -0.73
N LEU A 62 -10.86 -3.92 -1.16
CA LEU A 62 -9.72 -4.16 -0.29
C LEU A 62 -8.73 -3.00 -0.41
N PRO A 63 -8.74 -2.03 0.54
CA PRO A 63 -7.89 -0.85 0.45
C PRO A 63 -6.43 -1.22 0.74
N LEU A 64 -5.58 -1.14 -0.28
CA LEU A 64 -4.13 -1.39 -0.19
C LEU A 64 -3.38 -0.14 0.27
N ASN A 65 -3.89 1.04 -0.08
CA ASN A 65 -3.28 2.31 0.30
C ASN A 65 -3.47 2.59 1.79
N ARG A 66 -2.40 3.00 2.49
CA ARG A 66 -2.44 3.25 3.94
C ARG A 66 -1.59 4.42 4.38
N LEU A 67 -1.93 4.93 5.57
CA LEU A 67 -1.23 5.98 6.28
C LEU A 67 -0.52 5.40 7.50
N PHE A 68 0.81 5.46 7.57
CA PHE A 68 1.53 5.05 8.77
C PHE A 68 2.02 6.27 9.55
N LEU A 69 1.41 6.48 10.70
CA LEU A 69 1.68 7.63 11.57
C LEU A 69 2.63 7.27 12.72
N GLY A 70 3.40 8.27 13.16
CA GLY A 70 4.10 8.26 14.45
C GLY A 70 5.52 8.83 14.37
N ASN A 71 6.24 8.72 15.47
CA ASN A 71 7.56 9.35 15.64
C ASN A 71 8.64 8.80 14.70
N PRO A 72 9.68 9.58 14.38
CA PRO A 72 10.77 9.16 13.51
C PRO A 72 11.60 8.09 14.25
N GLY A 73 12.19 7.17 13.50
CA GLY A 73 12.91 6.03 14.11
C GLY A 73 12.02 4.91 14.65
N THR A 74 10.69 4.96 14.47
CA THR A 74 9.76 3.88 14.87
C THR A 74 9.64 2.74 13.86
N GLY A 75 10.59 2.61 12.93
CA GLY A 75 10.64 1.49 11.99
C GLY A 75 9.58 1.50 10.87
N LYS A 76 8.93 2.62 10.58
CA LYS A 76 7.85 2.71 9.55
C LYS A 76 8.29 2.21 8.18
N THR A 77 9.47 2.63 7.73
CA THR A 77 10.06 2.21 6.45
C THR A 77 10.41 0.71 6.46
N SER A 78 10.82 0.16 7.60
CA SER A 78 11.05 -1.27 7.76
C SER A 78 9.74 -2.05 7.64
N ILE A 79 8.67 -1.57 8.26
CA ILE A 79 7.35 -2.21 8.20
C ILE A 79 6.72 -2.11 6.82
N ALA A 80 6.99 -1.04 6.06
CA ALA A 80 6.58 -0.96 4.67
C ALA A 80 7.13 -2.13 3.83
N LYS A 81 8.37 -2.58 4.10
CA LYS A 81 8.97 -3.76 3.44
C LYS A 81 8.29 -5.06 3.83
N VAL A 82 7.89 -5.19 5.09
CA VAL A 82 7.09 -6.34 5.55
C VAL A 82 5.71 -6.32 4.87
N TYR A 83 5.08 -5.15 4.80
CA TYR A 83 3.78 -4.95 4.17
C TYR A 83 3.78 -5.33 2.68
N GLY A 84 4.79 -4.92 1.92
CA GLY A 84 4.93 -5.30 0.51
C GLY A 84 5.04 -6.81 0.29
N ARG A 85 5.79 -7.52 1.15
CA ARG A 85 5.86 -8.99 1.12
C ARG A 85 4.53 -9.65 1.48
N ILE A 86 3.80 -9.10 2.45
CA ILE A 86 2.46 -9.59 2.81
C ILE A 86 1.53 -9.46 1.61
N LEU A 87 1.49 -8.30 0.94
CA LEU A 87 0.66 -8.08 -0.23
C LEU A 87 1.02 -9.01 -1.40
N LYS A 88 2.31 -9.27 -1.61
CA LYS A 88 2.77 -10.27 -2.58
C LYS A 88 2.31 -11.68 -2.22
N GLY A 89 2.48 -12.07 -0.95
CA GLY A 89 2.04 -13.38 -0.46
C GLY A 89 0.53 -13.59 -0.57
N LEU A 90 -0.25 -12.52 -0.46
CA LEU A 90 -1.70 -12.52 -0.68
C LEU A 90 -2.10 -12.45 -2.17
N GLY A 91 -1.15 -12.26 -3.09
CA GLY A 91 -1.41 -12.16 -4.53
C GLY A 91 -1.91 -10.80 -5.02
N TYR A 92 -1.87 -9.75 -4.19
CA TYR A 92 -2.28 -8.38 -4.57
C TYR A 92 -1.19 -7.58 -5.27
N LEU A 93 0.08 -7.99 -5.13
CA LEU A 93 1.21 -7.36 -5.80
C LEU A 93 2.08 -8.41 -6.50
N SER A 94 2.53 -8.11 -7.71
CA SER A 94 3.38 -9.02 -8.49
C SER A 94 4.84 -9.09 -8.00
N ASP A 95 5.39 -8.00 -7.45
CA ASP A 95 6.78 -7.93 -6.96
C ASP A 95 6.85 -7.82 -5.43
N GLY A 96 6.07 -6.94 -4.80
CA GLY A 96 6.05 -6.70 -3.36
C GLY A 96 7.30 -5.97 -2.82
N SER A 97 8.22 -5.54 -3.69
CA SER A 97 9.32 -4.68 -3.30
C SER A 97 8.83 -3.26 -2.97
N VAL A 98 9.66 -2.48 -2.29
CA VAL A 98 9.30 -1.13 -1.81
C VAL A 98 10.18 -0.09 -2.49
N GLU A 99 9.54 0.89 -3.11
CA GLU A 99 10.18 2.08 -3.65
C GLU A 99 9.96 3.24 -2.68
N VAL A 100 11.03 3.71 -2.03
CA VAL A 100 10.95 4.81 -1.04
C VAL A 100 11.28 6.12 -1.71
N ARG A 101 10.39 7.10 -1.56
CA ARG A 101 10.47 8.44 -2.14
C ARG A 101 10.11 9.49 -1.10
N THR A 102 10.52 10.71 -1.40
CA THR A 102 10.19 11.92 -0.62
C THR A 102 9.36 12.86 -1.47
N PRO A 103 8.67 13.87 -0.90
CA PRO A 103 7.86 14.82 -1.65
C PRO A 103 8.63 15.54 -2.76
N SER A 104 9.94 15.78 -2.59
CA SER A 104 10.80 16.39 -3.61
C SER A 104 11.01 15.47 -4.83
N ASP A 105 10.89 14.15 -4.67
CA ASP A 105 10.93 13.19 -5.78
C ASP A 105 9.67 13.26 -6.63
N LEU A 106 8.55 13.73 -6.10
CA LEU A 106 7.29 13.88 -6.83
C LEU A 106 7.12 15.27 -7.42
N ILE A 107 7.61 16.29 -6.74
CA ILE A 107 7.43 17.69 -7.14
C ILE A 107 8.45 18.10 -8.22
N ALA A 108 7.97 18.81 -9.23
CA ALA A 108 8.80 19.49 -10.23
C ALA A 108 8.66 21.01 -10.11
N SER A 109 9.66 21.74 -10.60
CA SER A 109 9.69 23.21 -10.60
C SER A 109 8.90 23.84 -11.76
N ALA A 110 8.56 23.07 -12.79
CA ALA A 110 7.84 23.53 -13.97
C ALA A 110 6.34 23.18 -13.90
N VAL A 111 5.50 24.03 -14.49
CA VAL A 111 4.05 23.80 -14.62
C VAL A 111 3.79 22.50 -15.39
N GLY A 112 2.94 21.62 -14.85
CA GLY A 112 2.63 20.30 -15.42
C GLY A 112 3.67 19.21 -15.13
N GLY A 113 4.88 19.60 -14.70
CA GLY A 113 5.97 18.64 -14.47
C GLY A 113 5.75 17.76 -13.24
N THR A 114 4.97 18.22 -12.25
CA THR A 114 4.67 17.41 -11.05
C THR A 114 3.75 16.25 -11.39
N GLU A 115 2.74 16.49 -12.23
CA GLU A 115 1.82 15.47 -12.72
C GLU A 115 2.57 14.41 -13.55
N GLU A 116 3.44 14.83 -14.47
CA GLU A 116 4.26 13.93 -15.29
C GLU A 116 5.21 13.08 -14.44
N LYS A 117 5.93 13.72 -13.50
CA LYS A 117 6.89 13.04 -12.62
C LYS A 117 6.20 12.04 -11.68
N THR A 118 5.06 12.42 -11.12
CA THR A 118 4.25 11.54 -10.26
C THR A 118 3.69 10.37 -11.05
N ALA A 119 3.17 10.61 -12.26
CA ALA A 119 2.67 9.56 -13.14
C ALA A 119 3.77 8.55 -13.53
N ALA A 120 4.94 9.04 -13.92
CA ALA A 120 6.08 8.18 -14.26
C ALA A 120 6.55 7.34 -13.06
N LEU A 121 6.54 7.93 -11.86
CA LEU A 121 6.88 7.20 -10.64
C LEU A 121 5.88 6.08 -10.33
N LEU A 122 4.57 6.34 -10.48
CA LEU A 122 3.54 5.32 -10.29
C LEU A 122 3.71 4.16 -11.28
N GLU A 123 4.08 4.44 -12.53
CA GLU A 123 4.36 3.40 -13.52
C GLU A 123 5.58 2.54 -13.14
N ILE A 124 6.64 3.14 -12.60
CA ILE A 124 7.82 2.42 -12.08
C ILE A 124 7.48 1.54 -10.86
N CYS A 125 6.45 1.94 -10.11
CA CYS A 125 6.00 1.26 -8.90
C CYS A 125 4.93 0.18 -9.16
N LYS A 126 4.63 -0.15 -10.42
CA LYS A 126 3.83 -1.33 -10.74
C LYS A 126 4.47 -2.59 -10.18
N GLY A 127 3.68 -3.43 -9.53
CA GLY A 127 4.11 -4.58 -8.76
C GLY A 127 4.55 -4.27 -7.33
N LYS A 128 4.68 -3.00 -6.96
CA LYS A 128 5.44 -2.57 -5.77
C LYS A 128 4.60 -1.74 -4.81
N VAL A 129 5.19 -1.48 -3.65
CA VAL A 129 4.70 -0.49 -2.71
C VAL A 129 5.46 0.81 -2.93
N LEU A 130 4.76 1.89 -3.30
CA LEU A 130 5.30 3.23 -3.29
C LEU A 130 5.18 3.81 -1.88
N VAL A 131 6.31 4.08 -1.24
CA VAL A 131 6.39 4.78 0.04
C VAL A 131 6.72 6.24 -0.20
N ILE A 132 5.91 7.14 0.34
CA ILE A 132 6.21 8.58 0.42
C ILE A 132 6.50 8.89 1.89
N ASP A 133 7.78 9.03 2.21
CA ASP A 133 8.22 9.44 3.54
C ASP A 133 8.03 10.95 3.73
N GLU A 134 7.80 11.40 4.96
CA GLU A 134 7.50 12.80 5.28
C GLU A 134 6.37 13.41 4.42
N ALA A 135 5.33 12.61 4.14
CA ALA A 135 4.27 12.96 3.20
C ALA A 135 3.51 14.25 3.56
N TYR A 136 3.60 14.74 4.80
CA TYR A 136 3.00 16.00 5.21
C TYR A 136 3.56 17.21 4.44
N ALA A 137 4.81 17.14 3.96
CA ALA A 137 5.40 18.21 3.17
C ALA A 137 4.76 18.34 1.77
N LEU A 138 3.98 17.35 1.30
CA LEU A 138 3.15 17.52 0.11
C LEU A 138 2.00 18.53 0.33
N HIS A 139 1.62 18.81 1.57
CA HIS A 139 0.57 19.77 1.88
C HIS A 139 1.10 21.21 2.03
N GLU A 140 2.41 21.40 2.18
CA GLU A 140 3.02 22.70 2.51
C GLU A 140 3.32 23.59 1.29
N GLY A 141 3.04 23.14 0.06
CA GLY A 141 3.40 23.88 -1.16
C GLY A 141 2.40 23.81 -2.32
N MET A 142 2.48 24.78 -3.24
CA MET A 142 1.55 24.93 -4.38
C MET A 142 1.49 23.70 -5.29
N TYR A 143 2.60 22.97 -5.41
CA TYR A 143 2.72 21.80 -6.31
C TYR A 143 2.48 20.46 -5.61
N GLY A 144 2.52 20.38 -4.28
CA GLY A 144 2.33 19.11 -3.59
C GLY A 144 0.88 18.60 -3.66
N ALA A 145 -0.11 19.50 -3.70
CA ALA A 145 -1.50 19.16 -3.98
C ALA A 145 -1.66 18.46 -5.35
N ARG A 146 -0.90 18.90 -6.36
CA ARG A 146 -0.94 18.31 -7.71
C ARG A 146 -0.43 16.87 -7.72
N ALA A 147 0.59 16.56 -6.92
CA ALA A 147 1.07 15.19 -6.76
C ALA A 147 0.00 14.30 -6.11
N ILE A 148 -0.67 14.79 -5.04
CA ILE A 148 -1.77 14.06 -4.39
C ILE A 148 -2.93 13.83 -5.36
N ASP A 149 -3.37 14.87 -6.07
CA ASP A 149 -4.44 14.77 -7.09
C ASP A 149 -4.08 13.74 -8.18
N THR A 150 -2.81 13.70 -8.59
CA THR A 150 -2.31 12.73 -9.57
C THR A 150 -2.35 11.31 -9.02
N ILE A 151 -1.98 11.09 -7.74
CA ILE A 151 -2.08 9.77 -7.10
C ILE A 151 -3.54 9.33 -6.99
N VAL A 152 -4.41 10.20 -6.49
CA VAL A 152 -5.85 9.90 -6.31
C VAL A 152 -6.54 9.62 -7.64
N SER A 153 -6.14 10.29 -8.72
CA SER A 153 -6.68 10.07 -10.06
C SER A 153 -6.12 8.84 -10.78
N LYS A 154 -5.05 8.21 -10.27
CA LYS A 154 -4.41 7.03 -10.90
C LYS A 154 -4.47 5.76 -10.07
N VAL A 155 -4.70 5.86 -8.77
CA VAL A 155 -4.72 4.73 -7.84
C VAL A 155 -6.09 4.66 -7.17
N HIS A 156 -6.93 3.73 -7.63
CA HIS A 156 -8.33 3.61 -7.20
C HIS A 156 -8.61 2.37 -6.34
N ASN A 157 -7.60 1.55 -6.06
CA ASN A 157 -7.73 0.22 -5.45
C ASN A 157 -8.74 -0.67 -6.21
N ALA A 158 -8.82 -0.51 -7.54
CA ALA A 158 -9.67 -1.33 -8.38
C ALA A 158 -9.13 -2.77 -8.48
N PRO A 159 -9.99 -3.79 -8.65
CA PRO A 159 -9.53 -5.16 -8.88
C PRO A 159 -8.54 -5.23 -10.05
N GLY A 160 -7.37 -5.82 -9.81
CA GLY A 160 -6.29 -5.90 -10.81
C GLY A 160 -5.32 -4.72 -10.82
N GLU A 161 -5.50 -3.71 -9.98
CA GLU A 161 -4.44 -2.73 -9.72
C GLU A 161 -3.27 -3.39 -9.01
N ASP A 162 -2.08 -3.24 -9.59
CA ASP A 162 -0.83 -3.85 -9.13
C ASP A 162 0.08 -2.80 -8.51
N ILE A 163 -0.43 -2.06 -7.51
CA ILE A 163 0.34 -1.04 -6.78
C ILE A 163 -0.31 -0.77 -5.42
N ALA A 164 0.51 -0.48 -4.41
CA ALA A 164 0.05 0.04 -3.12
C ALA A 164 0.81 1.34 -2.76
N VAL A 165 0.10 2.34 -2.26
CA VAL A 165 0.70 3.62 -1.84
C VAL A 165 0.67 3.74 -0.31
N LEU A 166 1.83 3.93 0.29
CA LEU A 166 2.00 4.19 1.71
C LEU A 166 2.49 5.61 1.94
N LEU A 167 1.72 6.38 2.68
CA LEU A 167 2.13 7.70 3.16
C LEU A 167 2.66 7.58 4.58
N LEU A 168 3.90 7.99 4.82
CA LEU A 168 4.53 7.97 6.15
C LEU A 168 4.69 9.39 6.68
N GLY A 169 4.58 9.55 7.99
CA GLY A 169 4.92 10.80 8.64
C GLY A 169 4.51 10.88 10.10
N TYR A 170 4.72 12.06 10.68
CA TYR A 170 4.33 12.37 12.05
C TYR A 170 2.81 12.53 12.14
N GLU A 171 2.25 12.13 13.28
CA GLU A 171 0.81 12.09 13.51
C GLU A 171 0.15 13.48 13.42
N ALA A 172 0.77 14.51 13.99
CA ALA A 172 0.18 15.85 14.00
C ALA A 172 0.10 16.52 12.60
N PRO A 173 1.18 16.56 11.80
CA PRO A 173 1.12 17.17 10.47
C PRO A 173 0.29 16.36 9.46
N LEU A 174 0.41 15.03 9.49
CA LEU A 174 -0.15 14.18 8.44
C LEU A 174 -1.64 13.89 8.65
N SER A 175 -2.12 13.80 9.90
CA SER A 175 -3.56 13.68 10.17
C SER A 175 -4.33 14.94 9.75
N ALA A 176 -3.71 16.12 9.82
CA ALA A 176 -4.28 17.37 9.32
C ALA A 176 -4.33 17.41 7.78
N ALA A 177 -3.32 16.86 7.10
CA ALA A 177 -3.23 16.87 5.64
C ALA A 177 -4.25 15.94 4.94
N VAL A 178 -4.67 14.84 5.59
CA VAL A 178 -5.51 13.78 4.97
C VAL A 178 -7.02 13.96 5.24
N ARG A 179 -7.42 14.79 6.20
CA ARG A 179 -8.83 14.92 6.67
C ARG A 179 -9.69 15.96 5.89
N ARG A 180 -9.50 16.14 4.59
CA ARG A 180 -10.37 16.99 3.77
C ARG A 180 -11.48 16.22 3.07
#